data_AF-A0A3M5G778-F1
#
_entry.id   AF-A0A3M5G778-F1
#
_cell.length_a   1.000
_cell.length_b   1.000
_cell.length_c   1.000
_cell.angle_alpha   90.00
_cell.angle_beta   90.00
_cell.angle_gamma   90.00
#
_symmetry.space_group_name_H-M   'P 1'
#
loop_
_entity.id
_entity.type
_entity.pdbx_description
1 polymer ?
#
loop_
_entity_poly.entity_id
_entity_poly.type
_entity_poly.pdbx_seq_one_letter_code
_entity_poly.pdbx_strand_id
1 'polypeptide(L)'
;MSENKPLTENWSAETKFAVVLEAAVLSEIDLGEYCRRKGLYPEQITAWRQAFITGQKSEKALQKEERDQARKDKKRIQELERELRRKDKALAETAALLVLRKKLNDYWGTTDDEDN
;
A
#
# COMPACT_ATOMS: atom_id res chain seq x y z
N MET A 1 -17.03 38.48 7.54
CA MET A 1 -17.55 37.18 7.09
C MET A 1 -16.76 36.11 7.82
N SER A 2 -17.22 35.70 9.00
CA SER A 2 -16.47 34.75 9.84
C SER A 2 -16.61 33.35 9.25
N GLU A 3 -15.50 32.80 8.77
CA GLU A 3 -15.38 31.39 8.40
C GLU A 3 -15.61 30.53 9.65
N ASN A 4 -16.83 30.04 9.81
CA ASN A 4 -17.16 29.06 10.84
C ASN A 4 -16.62 27.68 10.39
N LYS A 5 -15.30 27.51 10.48
CA LYS A 5 -14.64 26.22 10.24
C LYS A 5 -15.22 25.22 11.25
N PRO A 6 -15.81 24.09 10.82
CA PRO A 6 -16.54 23.25 11.74
C PRO A 6 -15.56 22.64 12.75
N LEU A 7 -15.77 22.91 14.05
CA LEU A 7 -15.03 22.37 15.20
C LEU A 7 -14.84 20.84 15.17
N THR A 8 -15.59 20.16 14.31
CA THR A 8 -15.68 18.71 14.14
C THR A 8 -14.53 18.08 13.36
N GLU A 9 -13.72 18.87 12.63
CA GLU A 9 -12.53 18.33 11.94
C GLU A 9 -11.51 17.77 12.93
N ASN A 10 -11.37 18.40 14.11
CA ASN A 10 -10.42 18.00 15.15
C ASN A 10 -10.92 16.86 16.05
N TRP A 11 -12.12 16.31 15.81
CA TRP A 11 -12.67 15.24 16.65
C TRP A 11 -12.08 13.88 16.31
N SER A 12 -11.67 13.13 17.33
CA SER A 12 -11.22 11.75 17.19
C SER A 12 -12.34 10.86 16.61
N ALA A 13 -11.95 9.78 15.93
CA ALA A 13 -12.91 8.82 15.36
C ALA A 13 -13.82 8.22 16.45
N GLU A 14 -13.28 7.99 17.65
CA GLU A 14 -14.01 7.50 18.84
C GLU A 14 -15.10 8.49 19.26
N THR A 15 -14.79 9.80 19.28
CA THR A 15 -15.75 10.85 19.64
C THR A 15 -16.87 10.94 18.61
N LYS A 16 -16.52 10.89 17.31
CA LYS A 16 -17.50 10.87 16.21
C LYS A 16 -18.41 9.65 16.30
N PHE A 17 -17.85 8.49 16.65
CA PHE A 17 -18.62 7.26 16.83
C PHE A 17 -19.59 7.33 18.01
N ALA A 18 -19.15 7.83 19.18
CA ALA A 18 -20.01 8.01 20.34
C ALA A 18 -21.21 8.91 20.03
N VAL A 19 -20.98 10.00 19.31
CA VAL A 19 -22.05 10.92 18.86
C VAL A 19 -23.03 10.25 17.90
N VAL A 20 -22.55 9.44 16.95
CA VAL A 20 -23.42 8.68 16.06
C VAL A 20 -24.27 7.67 16.84
N LEU A 21 -23.71 7.07 17.90
CA LEU A 21 -24.40 6.09 18.74
C LEU A 21 -25.46 6.74 19.64
N GLU A 22 -25.14 7.88 20.27
CA GLU A 22 -26.10 8.69 21.02
C GLU A 22 -27.25 9.16 20.13
N ALA A 23 -26.92 9.70 18.95
CA ALA A 23 -27.90 10.19 17.99
C ALA A 23 -28.80 9.09 17.39
N ALA A 24 -28.37 7.82 17.39
CA ALA A 24 -29.16 6.71 16.86
C ALA A 24 -30.39 6.38 17.71
N VAL A 25 -30.42 6.79 18.98
CA VAL A 25 -31.53 6.53 19.92
C VAL A 25 -32.49 7.72 20.02
N LEU A 26 -32.10 8.88 19.49
CA LEU A 26 -32.87 10.13 19.58
C LEU A 26 -33.96 10.21 18.51
N SER A 27 -35.09 10.84 18.86
CA SER A 27 -36.13 11.21 17.88
C SER A 27 -35.65 12.38 17.00
N GLU A 28 -36.33 12.67 15.89
CA GLU A 28 -35.95 13.79 15.00
C GLU A 28 -35.94 15.15 15.72
N ILE A 29 -36.85 15.34 16.70
CA ILE A 29 -36.95 16.55 17.50
C ILE A 29 -35.75 16.66 18.44
N ASP A 30 -35.46 15.58 19.17
CA ASP A 30 -34.33 15.52 20.11
C ASP A 30 -32.98 15.60 19.38
N LEU A 31 -32.90 15.07 18.16
CA LEU A 31 -31.71 15.14 17.31
C LEU A 31 -31.39 16.59 16.95
N GLY A 32 -32.41 17.39 16.62
CA GLY A 32 -32.25 18.82 16.34
C GLY A 32 -31.73 19.60 17.55
N GLU A 33 -32.26 19.34 18.74
CA GLU A 33 -31.78 19.95 19.99
C GLU A 33 -30.37 19.49 20.36
N TYR A 34 -30.09 18.19 20.21
CA TYR A 34 -28.79 17.59 20.44
C TYR A 34 -27.73 18.20 19.52
N CYS A 35 -28.04 18.34 18.22
CA CYS A 35 -27.18 18.97 17.23
C CYS A 35 -26.86 20.42 17.60
N ARG A 36 -27.88 21.22 17.98
CA ARG A 36 -27.69 22.61 18.43
C ARG A 36 -26.80 22.70 19.68
N ARG A 37 -27.01 21.84 20.67
CA ARG A 37 -26.21 21.81 21.90
C ARG A 37 -24.74 21.45 21.66
N LYS A 38 -24.48 20.56 20.70
CA LYS A 38 -23.13 20.08 20.37
C LYS A 38 -22.44 20.92 19.29
N GLY A 39 -23.14 21.88 18.69
CA GLY A 39 -22.63 22.66 17.55
C GLY A 39 -22.45 21.81 16.29
N LEU A 40 -23.31 20.82 16.10
CA LEU A 40 -23.29 19.87 14.99
C LEU A 40 -24.50 20.10 14.07
N TYR A 41 -24.39 19.59 12.86
CA TYR A 41 -25.50 19.50 11.91
C TYR A 41 -25.96 18.04 11.78
N PRO A 42 -27.28 17.77 11.68
CA PRO A 42 -27.80 16.42 11.46
C PRO A 42 -27.17 15.71 10.26
N GLU A 43 -26.84 16.47 9.20
CA GLU A 43 -26.17 15.99 8.00
C GLU A 43 -24.75 15.46 8.29
N GLN A 44 -24.05 16.02 9.27
CA GLN A 44 -22.72 15.53 9.66
C GLN A 44 -22.81 14.17 10.35
N ILE A 45 -23.82 13.97 11.20
CA ILE A 45 -24.05 12.70 11.90
C ILE A 45 -24.43 11.61 10.89
N THR A 46 -25.28 11.93 9.92
CA THR A 46 -25.64 10.97 8.87
C THR A 46 -24.46 10.65 7.95
N ALA A 47 -23.64 11.66 7.59
CA ALA A 47 -22.40 11.45 6.84
C ALA A 47 -21.41 10.55 7.60
N TRP A 48 -21.20 10.76 8.90
CA TRP A 48 -20.34 9.90 9.71
C TRP A 48 -20.89 8.48 9.82
N ARG A 49 -22.20 8.32 10.03
CA ARG A 49 -22.84 6.99 10.02
C ARG A 49 -22.58 6.24 8.71
N GLN A 50 -22.75 6.92 7.58
CA GLN A 50 -22.49 6.34 6.26
C GLN A 50 -21.01 6.03 6.04
N ALA A 51 -20.12 6.91 6.50
CA ALA A 51 -18.68 6.68 6.45
C ALA A 51 -18.25 5.46 7.27
N PHE A 52 -18.82 5.23 8.45
CA PHE A 52 -18.56 4.02 9.24
C PHE A 52 -19.05 2.74 8.53
N ILE A 53 -20.26 2.77 7.96
CA ILE A 53 -20.84 1.62 7.24
C ILE A 53 -20.04 1.31 5.96
N THR A 54 -19.65 2.34 5.21
CA THR A 54 -18.91 2.21 3.94
C THR A 54 -17.45 1.85 4.20
N GLY A 55 -16.81 2.50 5.17
CA GLY A 55 -15.43 2.24 5.59
C GLY A 55 -15.19 0.79 5.99
N GLN A 56 -16.13 0.20 6.74
CA GLN A 56 -16.08 -1.21 7.12
C GLN A 56 -16.17 -2.17 5.91
N LYS A 57 -16.91 -1.79 4.86
CA LYS A 57 -17.01 -2.56 3.62
C LYS A 57 -15.76 -2.38 2.74
N SER A 58 -15.23 -1.16 2.65
CA SER A 58 -14.04 -0.87 1.86
C SER A 58 -12.79 -1.49 2.47
N GLU A 59 -12.64 -1.52 3.79
CA GLU A 59 -11.44 -2.08 4.43
C GLU A 59 -11.29 -3.59 4.18
N LYS A 60 -12.40 -4.35 4.23
CA LYS A 60 -12.38 -5.78 3.91
C LYS A 60 -12.11 -6.06 2.42
N ALA A 61 -12.63 -5.22 1.53
CA ALA A 61 -12.38 -5.34 0.10
C ALA A 61 -10.94 -4.97 -0.25
N LEU A 62 -10.43 -3.87 0.32
CA LEU A 62 -9.06 -3.39 0.18
C LEU A 62 -8.06 -4.42 0.71
N GLN A 63 -8.29 -5.00 1.90
CA GLN A 63 -7.44 -6.06 2.44
C GLN A 63 -7.37 -7.30 1.53
N LYS A 64 -8.48 -7.64 0.88
CA LYS A 64 -8.51 -8.78 -0.05
C LYS A 64 -7.71 -8.47 -1.30
N GLU A 65 -7.90 -7.29 -1.87
CA GLU A 65 -7.18 -6.83 -3.06
C GLU A 65 -5.67 -6.70 -2.79
N GLU A 66 -5.28 -6.12 -1.65
CA GLU A 66 -3.88 -6.05 -1.20
C GLU A 66 -3.26 -7.45 -1.03
N ARG A 67 -4.01 -8.41 -0.46
CA ARG A 67 -3.53 -9.80 -0.33
C ARG A 67 -3.35 -10.48 -1.68
N ASP A 68 -4.28 -10.27 -2.60
CA ASP A 68 -4.20 -10.85 -3.95
C ASP A 68 -3.06 -10.21 -4.75
N GLN A 69 -2.84 -8.90 -4.59
CA GLN A 69 -1.71 -8.19 -5.19
C GLN A 69 -0.38 -8.67 -4.61
N ALA A 70 -0.25 -8.76 -3.28
CA ALA A 70 0.95 -9.28 -2.62
C ALA A 70 1.29 -10.72 -3.07
N ARG A 71 0.28 -11.56 -3.33
CA ARG A 71 0.47 -12.91 -3.87
C ARG A 71 0.99 -12.89 -5.30
N LYS A 72 0.48 -12.00 -6.16
CA LYS A 72 0.96 -11.83 -7.54
C LYS A 72 2.40 -11.32 -7.55
N ASP A 73 2.69 -10.31 -6.74
CA ASP A 73 4.03 -9.72 -6.65
C ASP A 73 5.05 -10.74 -6.13
N LYS A 74 4.71 -11.51 -5.10
CA LYS A 74 5.58 -12.58 -4.60
C LYS A 74 5.90 -13.63 -5.67
N LYS A 75 4.91 -14.02 -6.49
CA LYS A 75 5.14 -14.94 -7.61
C LYS A 75 6.07 -14.32 -8.66
N ARG A 76 5.86 -13.05 -8.99
CA ARG A 76 6.69 -12.34 -9.97
C ARG A 76 8.13 -12.19 -9.48
N ILE A 77 8.34 -11.86 -8.21
CA ILE A 77 9.66 -11.78 -7.59
C ILE A 77 10.37 -13.13 -7.68
N GLN A 78 9.70 -14.23 -7.29
CA GLN A 78 10.30 -15.56 -7.37
C GLN A 78 10.69 -15.98 -8.79
N GLU A 79 9.88 -15.60 -9.79
CA GLU A 79 10.18 -15.89 -11.18
C GLU A 79 11.39 -15.08 -11.68
N LEU A 80 11.41 -13.78 -11.39
CA LEU A 80 12.53 -12.90 -11.72
C LEU A 80 13.83 -13.36 -11.04
N GLU A 81 13.78 -13.76 -9.76
CA GLU A 81 14.93 -14.30 -9.05
C GLU A 81 15.48 -15.60 -9.69
N ARG A 82 14.60 -16.47 -10.21
CA ARG A 82 15.03 -17.69 -10.92
C ARG A 82 15.69 -17.35 -12.24
N GLU A 83 15.12 -16.41 -13.00
CA GLU A 83 15.73 -15.96 -14.26
C GLU A 83 17.09 -15.32 -14.02
N LEU A 84 17.20 -14.48 -12.98
CA LEU A 84 18.46 -13.85 -12.59
C LEU A 84 19.52 -14.92 -12.29
N ARG A 85 19.20 -15.90 -11.42
CA ARG A 85 20.13 -17.00 -11.10
C ARG A 85 20.58 -17.80 -12.32
N ARG A 86 19.69 -18.03 -13.30
CA ARG A 86 20.06 -18.73 -14.54
C ARG A 86 21.02 -17.90 -15.39
N LYS A 87 20.77 -16.59 -15.50
CA LYS A 87 21.63 -15.67 -16.24
C LYS A 87 22.99 -15.52 -15.56
N ASP A 88 23.03 -15.38 -14.25
CA ASP A 88 24.27 -15.29 -13.47
C ASP A 88 25.11 -16.57 -13.61
N LYS A 89 24.47 -17.75 -13.60
CA LYS A 89 25.17 -19.02 -13.83
C LYS A 89 25.80 -19.08 -15.22
N ALA A 90 25.04 -18.74 -16.26
CA ALA A 90 25.57 -18.71 -17.62
C ALA A 90 26.72 -17.69 -17.77
N LEU A 91 26.60 -16.53 -17.13
CA LEU A 91 27.64 -15.50 -17.11
C LEU A 91 28.89 -15.99 -16.36
N ALA A 92 28.73 -16.68 -15.23
CA ALA A 92 29.84 -17.24 -14.49
C ALA A 92 30.58 -18.33 -15.30
N GLU A 93 29.84 -19.17 -16.03
CA GLU A 93 30.41 -20.18 -16.93
C GLU A 93 31.22 -19.55 -18.06
N THR A 94 30.71 -18.50 -18.71
CA THR A 94 31.47 -17.78 -19.76
C THR A 94 32.70 -17.07 -19.20
N ALA A 95 32.59 -16.41 -18.04
CA ALA A 95 33.71 -15.80 -17.35
C ALA A 95 34.80 -16.84 -16.99
N ALA A 96 34.40 -18.02 -16.50
CA ALA A 96 35.35 -19.11 -16.22
C ALA A 96 36.06 -19.60 -17.49
N LEU A 97 35.35 -19.76 -18.60
CA LEU A 97 35.96 -20.13 -19.89
C LEU A 97 36.96 -19.07 -20.38
N LEU A 98 36.64 -17.78 -20.26
CA LEU A 98 37.55 -16.68 -20.63
C LEU A 98 38.82 -16.70 -19.76
N VAL A 99 38.68 -16.91 -18.45
CA VAL A 99 39.83 -17.01 -17.53
C VAL A 99 40.70 -18.22 -17.86
N LEU A 100 40.10 -19.38 -18.15
CA LEU A 100 40.85 -20.58 -18.54
C LEU A 100 41.58 -20.38 -19.87
N ARG A 101 40.93 -19.78 -20.88
CA ARG A 101 41.56 -19.43 -22.15
C ARG A 101 42.76 -18.52 -21.95
N LYS A 102 42.62 -17.47 -21.14
CA LYS A 102 43.72 -16.56 -20.82
C LYS A 102 44.91 -17.28 -20.18
N LYS A 103 44.67 -18.09 -19.14
CA LYS A 103 45.73 -18.85 -18.46
C LYS A 103 46.46 -19.82 -19.39
N LEU A 104 45.72 -20.44 -20.30
CA LEU A 104 46.28 -21.36 -21.29
C LEU A 104 47.18 -20.61 -22.29
N ASN A 105 46.72 -19.43 -22.72
CA ASN A 105 47.48 -18.54 -23.59
C ASN A 105 48.79 -18.07 -22.95
N ASP A 106 48.72 -17.67 -21.68
CA ASP A 106 49.88 -17.27 -20.88
C ASP A 106 50.90 -18.43 -20.76
N TYR A 107 50.43 -19.67 -20.63
CA TYR A 107 51.30 -20.86 -20.54
C TYR A 107 51.99 -21.19 -21.88
N TRP A 108 51.30 -20.99 -23.02
CA TRP A 108 51.85 -21.26 -24.34
C TRP A 108 52.58 -20.06 -24.98
N GLY A 109 52.63 -18.91 -24.32
CA GLY A 109 53.35 -17.73 -24.80
C GLY A 109 52.75 -17.11 -26.07
N THR A 110 51.53 -17.51 -26.44
CA THR A 110 50.77 -16.92 -27.53
C THR A 110 50.05 -15.68 -27.03
N THR A 111 50.76 -14.66 -26.54
CA THR A 111 50.14 -13.33 -26.43
C THR A 111 49.73 -12.92 -27.85
N ASP A 112 48.45 -13.10 -28.18
CA ASP A 112 47.82 -12.47 -29.33
C ASP A 112 47.92 -10.96 -29.06
N ASP A 113 49.01 -10.36 -29.53
CA ASP A 113 49.14 -8.93 -29.79
C ASP A 113 48.19 -8.57 -30.94
N GLU A 114 46.88 -8.65 -30.75
CA GLU A 114 45.89 -8.02 -31.63
C GLU A 114 44.75 -7.43 -30.79
N ASP A 115 45.06 -6.34 -30.10
CA ASP A 115 44.10 -5.28 -29.82
C ASP A 115 43.72 -4.62 -31.17
N ASN A 116 42.56 -4.98 -31.74
CA ASN A 116 41.68 -4.06 -32.51
C ASN A 116 40.27 -4.63 -32.70
#